data_AF-A0A849C380-F1
#
_entry.id   AF-A0A849C380-F1
#
_cell.length_a   1.000
_cell.length_b   1.000
_cell.length_c   1.000
_cell.angle_alpha   90.00
_cell.angle_beta   90.00
_cell.angle_gamma   90.00
#
_symmetry.space_group_name_H-M   'P 1'
#
loop_
_entity.id
_entity.type
_entity.pdbx_description
1 polymer ?
#
loop_
_entity_poly.entity_id
_entity_poly.type
_entity_poly.pdbx_seq_one_letter_code
_entity_poly.pdbx_strand_id
1 'polypeptide(L)'
;MNTDRGDAILSVVLDVIGECDGTFTPRQVVSAARPLISPAPTLGEVEGVFQILEVPALNGVVAVGRGIYRAGATTEVVAARLSRLAAAAQDFEDDDGPPLIEYADDRY
;
A
#
# COMPACT_ATOMS: atom_id res chain seq x y z
N MET A 1 10.74 11.76 2.52
CA MET A 1 9.68 12.79 2.51
C MET A 1 8.70 12.55 1.35
N ASN A 2 8.19 11.32 1.22
CA ASN A 2 7.25 10.90 0.16
C ASN A 2 6.15 9.96 0.69
N THR A 3 6.23 9.57 1.97
CA THR A 3 5.30 8.64 2.65
C THR A 3 3.91 9.28 2.79
N ASP A 4 3.84 10.57 3.13
CA ASP A 4 2.57 11.29 3.30
C ASP A 4 1.71 11.29 2.03
N ARG A 5 2.33 11.32 0.85
CA ARG A 5 1.61 11.27 -0.43
C ARG A 5 1.10 9.86 -0.72
N GLY A 6 1.92 8.84 -0.46
CA GLY A 6 1.52 7.44 -0.63
C GLY A 6 0.33 7.08 0.25
N ASP A 7 0.37 7.48 1.52
CA ASP A 7 -0.70 7.23 2.49
C ASP A 7 -1.99 7.97 2.12
N ALA A 8 -1.89 9.23 1.67
CA ALA A 8 -3.05 9.99 1.20
C ALA A 8 -3.72 9.34 -0.02
N ILE A 9 -2.93 8.89 -1.00
CA ILE A 9 -3.46 8.21 -2.19
C ILE A 9 -4.08 6.87 -1.80
N LEU A 10 -3.43 6.09 -0.93
CA LEU A 10 -3.94 4.82 -0.44
C LEU A 10 -5.29 5.00 0.27
N SER A 11 -5.40 5.98 1.17
CA SER A 11 -6.65 6.29 1.88
C SER A 11 -7.78 6.62 0.90
N VAL A 12 -7.53 7.52 -0.06
CA VAL A 12 -8.55 7.92 -1.05
C VAL A 12 -8.95 6.74 -1.94
N VAL A 13 -7.99 5.92 -2.38
CA VAL A 13 -8.27 4.73 -3.19
C VAL A 13 -9.14 3.74 -2.42
N LEU A 14 -8.83 3.53 -1.14
CA LEU A 14 -9.58 2.67 -0.23
C LEU A 14 -11.03 3.15 -0.04
N ASP A 15 -11.23 4.45 0.15
CA ASP A 15 -12.58 5.04 0.24
C ASP A 15 -13.36 4.87 -1.06
N VAL A 16 -12.74 5.20 -2.20
CA VAL A 16 -13.37 5.05 -3.53
C VAL A 16 -13.75 3.59 -3.81
N ILE A 17 -12.89 2.62 -3.46
CA ILE A 17 -13.18 1.19 -3.65
C ILE A 17 -14.28 0.73 -2.69
N GLY A 18 -14.29 1.23 -1.45
CA GLY A 18 -15.31 0.91 -0.45
C GLY A 18 -16.72 1.33 -0.87
N GLU A 19 -16.83 2.40 -1.65
CA GLU A 19 -18.10 2.89 -2.23
C GLU A 19 -18.45 2.25 -3.59
N CYS A 20 -17.55 1.48 -4.20
CA CYS A 20 -17.77 0.90 -5.52
C CYS A 20 -18.48 -0.46 -5.44
N ASP A 21 -19.75 -0.50 -5.82
CA ASP A 21 -20.46 -1.74 -6.08
C ASP A 21 -20.10 -2.31 -7.46
N GLY A 22 -19.26 -3.36 -7.48
CA GLY A 22 -18.98 -4.15 -8.68
C GLY A 22 -17.54 -4.03 -9.19
N THR A 23 -17.37 -4.02 -10.52
CA THR A 23 -16.05 -3.99 -11.15
C THR A 23 -15.64 -2.58 -11.56
N PHE A 24 -14.38 -2.26 -11.37
CA PHE A 24 -13.78 -0.97 -11.70
C PHE A 24 -12.40 -1.11 -12.33
N THR A 25 -11.93 -0.02 -12.92
CA THR A 25 -10.60 0.11 -13.53
C THR A 25 -9.77 1.17 -12.80
N PRO A 26 -8.43 1.09 -12.82
CA PRO A 26 -7.58 2.12 -12.21
C PRO A 26 -7.86 3.54 -12.74
N ARG A 27 -8.24 3.67 -14.01
CA ARG A 27 -8.62 4.97 -14.61
C ARG A 27 -9.88 5.57 -13.99
N GLN A 28 -10.88 4.74 -13.66
CA GLN A 28 -12.09 5.20 -12.98
C GLN A 28 -11.74 5.70 -11.58
N VAL A 29 -10.88 4.99 -10.85
CA VAL A 29 -10.41 5.41 -9.53
C VAL A 29 -9.61 6.71 -9.61
N VAL A 30 -8.73 6.89 -10.60
CA VAL A 30 -8.05 8.19 -10.84
C VAL A 30 -9.06 9.32 -11.04
N SER A 31 -10.11 9.08 -11.83
CA SER A 31 -11.14 10.09 -12.08
C SER A 31 -11.94 10.44 -10.82
N ALA A 32 -12.25 9.46 -9.98
CA ALA A 32 -12.95 9.65 -8.71
C ALA A 32 -12.05 10.29 -7.63
N ALA A 33 -10.75 9.98 -7.62
CA ALA A 33 -9.77 10.50 -6.67
C ALA A 33 -9.27 11.91 -7.03
N ARG A 34 -9.35 12.32 -8.31
CA ARG A 34 -8.92 13.64 -8.80
C ARG A 34 -9.46 14.83 -7.97
N PRO A 35 -10.75 14.91 -7.60
CA PRO A 35 -11.25 16.00 -6.76
C PRO A 35 -10.84 15.92 -5.28
N LEU A 36 -10.33 14.77 -4.81
CA LEU A 36 -10.09 14.51 -3.39
C LEU A 36 -8.64 14.76 -2.96
N ILE A 37 -7.68 14.73 -3.89
CA ILE A 37 -6.26 14.95 -3.61
C ILE A 37 -5.63 15.90 -4.64
N SER A 38 -4.81 16.84 -4.17
CA SER A 38 -4.08 17.80 -5.00
C SER A 38 -2.57 17.73 -4.73
N PRO A 39 -1.72 17.52 -5.75
CA PRO A 39 -2.08 17.30 -7.15
C PRO A 39 -2.75 15.93 -7.35
N ALA A 40 -3.65 15.88 -8.35
CA ALA A 40 -4.41 14.68 -8.71
C ALA A 40 -3.49 13.46 -8.88
N PRO A 41 -3.94 12.26 -8.48
CA PRO A 41 -3.10 11.09 -8.55
C PRO A 41 -2.94 10.68 -10.02
N THR A 42 -1.74 10.25 -10.37
CA THR A 42 -1.44 9.69 -11.68
C THR A 42 -1.95 8.25 -11.77
N LEU A 43 -2.10 7.75 -13.01
CA LEU A 43 -2.46 6.35 -13.22
C LEU A 43 -1.45 5.39 -12.60
N GLY A 44 -0.15 5.69 -12.72
CA GLY A 44 0.91 4.85 -12.15
C GLY A 44 0.88 4.79 -10.62
N GLU A 45 0.54 5.89 -9.94
CA GLU A 45 0.37 5.90 -8.49
C GLU A 45 -0.81 5.01 -8.06
N VAL A 46 -1.95 5.09 -8.74
CA VAL A 46 -3.11 4.24 -8.45
C VAL A 46 -2.83 2.78 -8.79
N GLU A 47 -2.16 2.49 -9.90
CA GLU A 47 -1.74 1.13 -10.27
C GLU A 47 -0.76 0.55 -9.24
N GLY A 48 0.16 1.35 -8.70
CA GLY A 48 1.04 0.94 -7.60
C GLY A 48 0.28 0.58 -6.34
N VAL A 49 -0.75 1.37 -5.97
CA VAL A 49 -1.63 1.03 -4.84
C VAL A 49 -2.39 -0.27 -5.11
N PHE A 50 -2.89 -0.49 -6.32
CA PHE A 50 -3.60 -1.71 -6.68
C PHE A 50 -2.69 -2.95 -6.57
N GLN A 51 -1.42 -2.85 -6.97
CA GLN A 51 -0.46 -3.94 -6.81
C GLN A 51 -0.26 -4.31 -5.33
N ILE A 52 -0.24 -3.33 -4.43
CA ILE A 52 -0.18 -3.57 -2.98
C ILE A 52 -1.48 -4.25 -2.52
N LEU A 53 -2.63 -3.69 -2.89
CA LEU A 53 -3.95 -4.19 -2.47
C LEU A 53 -4.29 -5.58 -3.02
N GLU A 54 -3.70 -5.98 -4.16
CA GLU A 54 -3.85 -7.31 -4.75
C GLU A 54 -3.08 -8.39 -3.99
N VAL A 55 -2.10 -8.01 -3.15
CA VAL A 55 -1.35 -8.97 -2.33
C VAL A 55 -2.33 -9.82 -1.52
N PRO A 56 -2.22 -11.17 -1.57
CA PRO A 56 -3.19 -12.05 -0.92
C PRO A 56 -3.39 -11.79 0.57
N ALA A 57 -2.34 -11.31 1.26
CA ALA A 57 -2.39 -10.92 2.65
C ALA A 57 -3.33 -9.73 2.92
N LEU A 58 -3.39 -8.76 2.00
CA LEU A 58 -4.30 -7.62 2.07
C LEU A 58 -5.67 -7.97 1.49
N ASN A 59 -5.70 -8.59 0.31
CA ASN A 59 -6.91 -8.93 -0.44
C ASN A 59 -7.87 -7.73 -0.52
N GLY A 60 -7.35 -6.53 -0.77
CA GLY A 60 -8.15 -5.30 -0.87
C GLY A 60 -8.83 -5.18 -2.24
N VAL A 61 -8.16 -5.66 -3.29
CA VAL A 61 -8.74 -5.77 -4.63
C VAL A 61 -8.48 -7.15 -5.21
N VAL A 62 -9.34 -7.58 -6.13
CA VAL A 62 -9.17 -8.84 -6.87
C VAL A 62 -9.25 -8.55 -8.35
N ALA A 63 -8.21 -8.90 -9.10
CA ALA A 63 -8.23 -8.85 -10.56
C ALA A 63 -9.23 -9.88 -11.12
N VAL A 64 -10.18 -9.42 -11.92
CA VAL A 64 -11.19 -10.29 -12.58
C VAL A 64 -10.98 -10.39 -14.09
N GLY A 65 -10.10 -9.54 -14.64
CA GLY A 65 -9.77 -9.48 -16.04
C GLY A 65 -8.63 -8.49 -16.29
N ARG A 66 -8.28 -8.30 -17.55
CA ARG A 66 -7.13 -7.47 -17.93
C ARG A 66 -7.40 -5.99 -17.60
N GLY A 67 -6.88 -5.53 -16.46
CA GLY A 67 -7.07 -4.17 -15.95
C GLY A 67 -8.43 -3.90 -15.31
N ILE A 68 -9.18 -4.96 -14.97
CA ILE A 68 -10.48 -4.87 -14.31
C ILE A 68 -10.38 -5.54 -12.94
N TYR A 69 -10.81 -4.82 -11.92
CA TYR A 69 -10.74 -5.22 -10.53
C TYR A 69 -12.12 -5.19 -9.89
N ARG A 70 -12.27 -5.92 -8.80
CA ARG A 70 -13.40 -5.81 -7.86
C ARG A 70 -12.88 -5.58 -6.45
N ALA A 71 -13.72 -5.03 -5.58
CA ALA A 71 -13.41 -4.97 -4.15
C ALA A 71 -13.23 -6.39 -3.59
N GLY A 72 -12.22 -6.55 -2.75
CA GLY A 72 -11.95 -7.80 -2.04
C GLY A 72 -12.57 -7.78 -0.63
N ALA A 73 -11.73 -7.54 0.37
CA ALA A 73 -12.13 -7.31 1.75
C ALA A 73 -12.59 -5.85 1.98
N THR A 74 -13.30 -5.61 3.08
CA THR A 74 -13.72 -4.25 3.46
C THR A 74 -12.52 -3.39 3.83
N THR A 75 -12.69 -2.08 3.72
CA THR A 75 -11.66 -1.06 3.94
C THR A 75 -11.03 -1.17 5.33
N GLU A 76 -11.82 -1.46 6.36
CA GLU A 76 -11.34 -1.60 7.75
C GLU A 76 -10.44 -2.83 7.92
N VAL A 77 -10.79 -3.93 7.25
CA VAL A 77 -9.99 -5.16 7.28
C VAL A 77 -8.66 -4.94 6.59
N VAL A 78 -8.66 -4.25 5.45
CA VAL A 78 -7.44 -3.91 4.70
C VAL A 78 -6.55 -2.99 5.53
N ALA A 79 -7.11 -1.93 6.13
CA ALA A 79 -6.37 -1.01 6.99
C ALA A 79 -5.72 -1.75 8.18
N ALA A 80 -6.46 -2.63 8.86
CA ALA A 80 -5.93 -3.41 9.98
C ALA A 80 -4.80 -4.37 9.57
N ARG A 81 -4.82 -4.88 8.33
CA ARG A 81 -3.75 -5.73 7.78
C ARG A 81 -2.53 -4.92 7.40
N LEU A 82 -2.71 -3.75 6.79
CA LEU A 82 -1.63 -2.80 6.50
C LEU A 82 -0.91 -2.37 7.78
N SER A 83 -1.64 -2.01 8.84
CA SER A 83 -1.03 -1.63 10.12
C SER A 83 -0.18 -2.76 10.72
N ARG A 84 -0.65 -4.02 10.60
CA ARG A 84 0.13 -5.19 11.05
C ARG A 84 1.38 -5.42 10.21
N LEU A 85 1.29 -5.26 8.89
CA LEU A 85 2.44 -5.40 8.00
C LEU A 85 3.47 -4.29 8.23
N ALA A 86 3.02 -3.05 8.44
CA ALA A 86 3.91 -1.93 8.74
C ALA A 86 4.64 -2.13 10.08
N ALA A 87 3.92 -2.55 11.13
CA ALA A 87 4.53 -2.86 12.42
C ALA A 87 5.56 -4.01 12.32
N ALA A 88 5.25 -5.05 11.55
CA ALA A 88 6.19 -6.14 11.31
C ALA A 88 7.44 -5.67 10.56
N ALA A 89 7.30 -4.81 9.54
CA ALA A 89 8.43 -4.28 8.79
C ALA A 89 9.39 -3.46 9.66
N GLN A 90 8.86 -2.64 10.57
CA GLN A 90 9.65 -1.85 11.50
C GLN A 90 10.46 -2.72 12.48
N ASP A 91 9.86 -3.81 12.98
CA ASP A 91 10.53 -4.75 13.88
C ASP A 91 11.78 -5.40 13.24
N PHE A 92 11.79 -5.59 11.91
CA PHE A 92 12.96 -6.08 11.18
C PHE A 92 14.04 -5.02 10.94
N GLU A 93 13.66 -3.74 10.85
CA GLU A 93 14.61 -2.63 10.64
C GLU A 93 15.28 -2.20 11.95
N ASP A 94 14.63 -2.38 13.09
CA ASP A 94 15.18 -2.10 14.42
C ASP A 94 16.13 -3.21 14.93
N ASP A 95 16.16 -4.39 14.30
CA ASP A 95 17.16 -5.46 14.53
C ASP A 95 18.44 -5.21 13.69
N ASP A 96 18.92 -3.97 13.68
CA ASP A 96 20.28 -3.61 13.28
C ASP A 96 21.21 -4.24 14.33
N GLY A 97 21.60 -5.50 14.07
CA GLY A 97 22.34 -6.35 14.99
C GLY A 97 23.55 -5.65 15.61
N PRO A 98 24.01 -6.09 16.79
CA PRO A 98 25.09 -5.42 17.53
C PRO A 98 26.27 -5.17 16.60
N PRO A 99 26.92 -3.99 16.70
CA PRO A 99 27.98 -3.62 15.77
C PRO A 99 28.98 -4.78 15.73
N LEU A 100 29.33 -5.22 14.52
CA LEU A 100 30.44 -6.15 14.31
C LEU A 100 31.61 -5.56 15.08
N ILE A 101 31.91 -6.14 16.24
CA ILE A 101 33.10 -5.81 16.99
C ILE A 101 34.22 -6.12 16.02
N GLU A 102 34.86 -5.07 15.49
CA GLU A 102 36.17 -5.17 14.88
C GLU A 102 37.00 -5.93 15.91
N TYR A 103 37.29 -7.20 15.63
CA TYR A 103 38.36 -7.88 16.31
C TYR A 103 39.62 -7.14 15.90
N ALA A 104 39.91 -6.07 16.65
CA ALA A 104 41.25 -5.52 16.74
C ALA A 104 42.10 -6.68 17.23
N ASP A 105 42.74 -7.33 16.28
CA ASP A 105 43.78 -8.32 16.48
C ASP A 105 44.97 -7.56 17.09
N ASP A 106 44.85 -7.32 18.39
CA ASP A 106 45.87 -6.78 19.25
C ASP A 106 46.30 -7.94 20.14
N ARG A 107 47.15 -8.82 19.60
CA ARG A 107 47.94 -9.79 20.39
C ARG A 107 49.08 -10.45 19.58
N TYR A 108 50.28 -9.97 19.93
CA TYR A 108 51.61 -10.62 19.91
C TYR A 108 52.39 -10.77 18.60
#